data_AF-A0A3D4QW17-F1
#
_entry.id   AF-A0A3D4QW17-F1
#
_cell.length_a   1.000
_cell.length_b   1.000
_cell.length_c   1.000
_cell.angle_alpha   90.00
_cell.angle_beta   90.00
_cell.angle_gamma   90.00
#
_symmetry.space_group_name_H-M   'P 1'
#
loop_
_entity.id
_entity.type
_entity.pdbx_description
1 polymer ?
#
loop_
_entity_poly.entity_id
_entity_poly.type
_entity_poly.pdbx_seq_one_letter_code
_entity_poly.pdbx_strand_id
1 'polypeptide(L)' 'RVLYGRNTHHMIEAAFKALGQALRQAVGVNSQWDGVPSTKGLLD' A
#
# COMPACT_ATOMS: atom_id res chain seq x y z
N ARG A 1 4.00 2.05 -9.12
CA ARG A 1 4.30 2.71 -10.42
C ARG A 1 3.86 1.80 -11.55
N VAL A 2 3.29 2.34 -12.62
CA VAL A 2 2.98 1.57 -13.84
C VAL A 2 4.27 1.38 -14.63
N LEU A 3 4.69 0.12 -14.84
CA LEU A 3 5.98 -0.20 -15.47
C LEU A 3 5.91 -0.19 -17.00
N TYR A 4 4.74 -0.50 -17.57
CA TYR A 4 4.46 -0.50 -19.00
C TYR A 4 2.96 -0.32 -19.25
N GLY A 5 2.60 0.12 -20.45
CA GLY A 5 1.21 0.24 -20.88
C GLY A 5 1.08 1.12 -22.13
N ARG A 6 0.04 0.87 -22.93
CA ARG A 6 -0.27 1.66 -24.14
C ARG A 6 -1.59 2.42 -24.04
N ASN A 7 -2.47 1.99 -23.15
CA ASN A 7 -3.80 2.57 -22.94
C ASN A 7 -3.82 3.28 -21.59
N THR A 8 -4.06 4.60 -21.60
CA THR A 8 -4.04 5.44 -20.41
C THR A 8 -5.09 5.01 -19.38
N HIS A 9 -6.28 4.59 -19.80
CA HIS A 9 -7.33 4.11 -18.90
C HIS A 9 -6.86 2.88 -18.10
N HIS A 10 -6.32 1.87 -18.77
CA HIS A 10 -5.79 0.68 -18.10
C HIS A 10 -4.59 0.98 -17.19
N MET A 11 -3.72 1.91 -17.58
CA MET A 11 -2.58 2.31 -16.75
C MET A 11 -3.04 2.96 -15.44
N ILE A 12 -4.02 3.86 -15.50
CA ILE A 12 -4.61 4.49 -14.31
C ILE A 12 -5.31 3.45 -13.44
N GLU A 13 -6.15 2.60 -14.03
CA GLU A 13 -6.85 1.53 -13.32
C GLU A 13 -5.86 0.58 -12.60
N ALA A 14 -4.77 0.19 -13.28
CA ALA A 14 -3.73 -0.64 -12.69
C ALA A 14 -3.05 0.05 -11.50
N ALA A 15 -2.77 1.37 -11.61
CA ALA A 15 -2.19 2.14 -10.52
C ALA A 15 -3.11 2.17 -9.29
N PHE A 16 -4.40 2.44 -9.48
CA PHE A 16 -5.38 2.51 -8.38
C PHE A 16 -5.68 1.14 -7.75
N LYS A 17 -5.74 0.08 -8.56
CA LYS A 17 -5.87 -1.30 -8.03
C LYS A 17 -4.67 -1.68 -7.18
N ALA A 18 -3.45 -1.40 -7.64
CA ALA A 18 -2.23 -1.66 -6.90
C ALA A 18 -2.18 -0.85 -5.58
N LEU A 19 -2.60 0.42 -5.63
CA LEU A 19 -2.71 1.25 -4.42
C LEU A 19 -3.69 0.66 -3.41
N GLY A 20 -4.89 0.27 -3.84
CA GLY A 20 -5.89 -0.34 -2.96
C GLY A 20 -5.38 -1.62 -2.30
N GLN A 21 -4.68 -2.47 -3.05
CA GLN A 21 -4.07 -3.68 -2.52
C GLN A 21 -2.96 -3.38 -1.50
N ALA A 22 -2.10 -2.40 -1.78
CA ALA A 22 -1.04 -1.98 -0.87
C ALA A 22 -1.59 -1.40 0.44
N LEU A 23 -2.62 -0.54 0.34
CA LEU A 23 -3.30 0.02 1.51
C LEU A 23 -3.94 -1.07 2.37
N ARG A 24 -4.66 -2.02 1.75
CA ARG A 24 -5.26 -3.16 2.46
C ARG A 24 -4.23 -3.95 3.27
N GLN A 25 -3.04 -4.15 2.73
CA GLN A 25 -1.95 -4.84 3.44
C GLN A 25 -1.38 -3.97 4.57
N ALA A 26 -1.15 -2.68 4.31
CA ALA A 26 -0.54 -1.76 5.28
C ALA A 26 -1.42 -1.51 6.51
N VAL A 27 -2.74 -1.45 6.34
CA VAL A 27 -3.69 -1.17 7.44
C VAL A 27 -4.22 -2.45 8.11
N GLY A 28 -3.84 -3.62 7.62
CA GLY A 28 -4.26 -4.89 8.19
C GLY A 28 -3.71 -5.10 9.59
N VAL A 29 -4.53 -5.64 10.49
CA VAL A 29 -4.07 -6.00 11.85
C VAL A 29 -3.10 -7.17 11.76
N ASN A 30 -1.89 -6.98 12.29
CA ASN A 30 -0.87 -8.03 12.35
C ASN A 30 -0.64 -8.45 13.81
N SER A 31 -1.01 -9.69 14.14
CA SER A 31 -0.85 -10.24 15.49
C SER A 31 0.61 -10.48 15.90
N GLN A 32 1.56 -10.38 14.97
CA GLN A 32 2.99 -10.52 15.25
C GLN A 32 3.65 -9.22 15.70
N TRP A 33 2.96 -8.09 15.61
CA TRP A 33 3.50 -6.79 16.01
C TRP A 33 3.12 -6.50 17.44
N ASP A 34 4.11 -6.24 18.28
CA ASP A 34 3.91 -5.73 19.63
C ASP A 34 4.24 -4.24 19.65
N GLY A 35 3.25 -3.41 19.96
CA GLY A 35 3.37 -1.95 19.97
C GLY A 35 3.44 -1.27 18.58
N VAL A 36 3.98 -0.04 18.57
CA VAL A 36 4.05 0.81 17.36
C VAL A 36 5.24 0.41 16.51
N PRO A 37 5.08 0.14 15.20
CA PRO A 37 6.15 -0.27 14.28
C PRO A 37 7.05 0.92 13.87
N SER A 38 7.67 1.57 14.87
CA SER A 38 8.51 2.76 14.71
C SER A 38 9.67 2.68 15.70
N THR A 39 10.89 2.95 15.24
CA THR A 39 12.08 3.00 16.13
C THR A 39 12.01 4.12 17.17
N LYS A 40 11.16 5.13 16.93
CA LYS A 40 10.85 6.20 17.88
C LYS A 40 9.75 5.81 18.88
N GLY A 41 9.09 4.67 18.67
CA GLY A 41 7.97 4.20 19.47
C GLY A 41 6.64 4.95 19.23
N LEU A 42 6.58 5.86 18.26
CA LEU A 42 5.40 6.67 17.95
C LEU A 42 5.24 6.92 16.44
N LEU A 43 4.00 7.18 16.03
CA LEU A 43 3.57 7.66 14.71
C LEU A 43 2.57 8.79 14.96
N ASP A 44 2.73 9.91 14.27
CA ASP A 44 1.91 11.13 14.38
C ASP A 44 1.57 11.64 12.97
#